data_AF-A0A8T8WHK7-F1
#
_entry.id   AF-A0A8T8WHK7-F1
#
_cell.length_a   1.000
_cell.length_b   1.000
_cell.length_c   1.000
_cell.angle_alpha   90.00
_cell.angle_beta   90.00
_cell.angle_gamma   90.00
#
_symmetry.space_group_name_H-M   'P 1'
#
loop_
_entity.id
_entity.type
_entity.pdbx_description
1 polymer ?
#
loop_
_entity_poly.entity_id
_entity_poly.type
_entity_poly.pdbx_seq_one_letter_code
_entity_poly.pdbx_strand_id
1 'polypeptide(L)'
;MEKLHWRGVVIKTMPSFVEVELQNRLWLWLEETQGCEVWPEVKLEDGRIDLYAETPDGERWGIEVKGATSTGINTTTIKQIHKYIESDSLDRVFFASYEVDEFLSLVEDTDHHYLLDHGKCYEAAFAARQLINRDVDLNRILSAIEEENPSLLEIDLADDRKFEDWTTKLPDLGWPDHYYEEYESSDTTIQRVVSALSDAVEWFPHINQVGTILVPLNIEQTGMMGRIKINEELSNLHTSQPDPNPVVLREADLNSRKQTISPNKSEVWLHHFLWREFGGIPEAALPNPESGNNSINIDLISFEGGETATDVLRSGGKVIGIEAKTSSGLKETDRLKSQLIKYTETKCLTHIYLAVPNSITGQARSLLNDFPAPVDTRCGVIGVDNTGDVKIVSEAKSVSIENDGYGSSPEYPYYVGYGNSKIPAVPDPDSIFLTRDES
;
A
#
# COMPACT_ATOMS: atom_id res chain seq x y z
N MET A 1 -39.13 7.41 -16.91
CA MET A 1 -37.73 7.00 -17.12
C MET A 1 -36.87 7.86 -16.21
N GLU A 2 -36.59 7.33 -15.02
CA GLU A 2 -35.78 7.98 -13.99
C GLU A 2 -34.31 8.02 -14.42
N LYS A 3 -33.69 9.19 -14.25
CA LYS A 3 -32.25 9.39 -14.42
C LYS A 3 -31.55 8.83 -13.19
N LEU A 4 -30.93 7.65 -13.31
CA LEU A 4 -29.97 7.14 -12.34
C LEU A 4 -28.82 8.16 -12.17
N HIS A 5 -28.82 8.85 -11.03
CA HIS A 5 -27.68 9.60 -10.54
C HIS A 5 -26.71 8.60 -9.91
N TRP A 6 -25.55 8.43 -10.53
CA TRP A 6 -24.40 7.77 -9.90
C TRP A 6 -23.87 8.69 -8.79
N ARG A 7 -24.42 8.53 -7.57
CA ARG A 7 -23.80 9.06 -6.35
C ARG A 7 -22.56 8.22 -6.04
N GLY A 8 -21.50 8.89 -5.61
CA GLY A 8 -20.12 8.41 -5.55
C GLY A 8 -19.94 6.97 -5.10
N VAL A 9 -19.28 6.19 -5.96
CA VAL A 9 -18.73 4.89 -5.60
C VAL A 9 -17.52 5.17 -4.72
N VAL A 10 -17.66 4.98 -3.41
CA VAL A 10 -16.52 4.86 -2.51
C VAL A 10 -15.90 3.50 -2.82
N ILE A 11 -14.82 3.50 -3.61
CA ILE A 11 -13.96 2.32 -3.75
C ILE A 11 -13.36 2.12 -2.36
N LYS A 12 -13.89 1.15 -1.60
CA LYS A 12 -13.33 0.84 -0.29
C LYS A 12 -12.01 0.13 -0.49
N THR A 13 -10.95 0.87 -0.28
CA THR A 13 -9.56 0.42 -0.32
C THR A 13 -9.29 -0.62 0.75
N MET A 14 -8.31 -1.48 0.49
CA MET A 14 -7.66 -2.37 1.47
C MET A 14 -7.47 -1.63 2.81
N PRO A 15 -7.88 -2.19 3.97
CA PRO A 15 -7.48 -1.70 5.28
C PRO A 15 -5.99 -1.35 5.34
N SER A 16 -5.71 -0.16 5.86
CA SER A 16 -4.36 0.42 5.93
C SER A 16 -3.35 -0.47 6.65
N PHE A 17 -3.80 -1.27 7.62
CA PHE A 17 -2.93 -2.13 8.40
C PHE A 17 -2.24 -3.23 7.57
N VAL A 18 -2.82 -3.67 6.45
CA VAL A 18 -2.35 -4.87 5.75
C VAL A 18 -0.92 -4.69 5.24
N GLU A 19 -0.64 -3.60 4.53
CA GLU A 19 0.71 -3.37 3.98
C GLU A 19 1.75 -3.17 5.09
N VAL A 20 1.38 -2.48 6.17
CA VAL A 20 2.26 -2.25 7.32
C VAL A 20 2.53 -3.55 8.10
N GLU A 21 1.52 -4.43 8.20
CA GLU A 21 1.68 -5.75 8.78
C GLU A 21 2.66 -6.59 7.95
N LEU A 22 2.52 -6.63 6.62
CA LEU A 22 3.49 -7.32 5.75
C LEU A 22 4.91 -6.78 5.92
N GLN A 23 5.04 -5.45 5.99
CA GLN A 23 6.32 -4.78 6.22
C GLN A 23 6.95 -5.19 7.56
N ASN A 24 6.16 -5.23 8.63
CA ASN A 24 6.62 -5.63 9.96
C ASN A 24 7.06 -7.10 10.03
N ARG A 25 6.25 -8.02 9.46
CA ARG A 25 6.60 -9.45 9.40
C ARG A 25 7.90 -9.67 8.62
N LEU A 26 8.03 -9.00 7.48
CA LEU A 26 9.22 -9.10 6.64
C LEU A 26 10.45 -8.51 7.31
N TRP A 27 10.33 -7.34 7.94
CA TRP A 27 11.40 -6.72 8.71
C TRP A 27 11.90 -7.66 9.80
N LEU A 28 10.98 -8.18 10.63
CA LEU A 28 11.34 -9.09 11.72
C LEU A 28 12.10 -10.33 11.20
N TRP A 29 11.63 -10.94 10.11
CA TRP A 29 12.31 -12.09 9.51
C TRP A 29 13.71 -11.74 8.99
N LEU A 30 13.89 -10.58 8.36
CA LEU A 30 15.19 -10.09 7.92
C LEU A 30 16.16 -9.92 9.09
N GLU A 31 15.72 -9.31 10.20
CA GLU A 31 16.57 -9.12 11.37
C GLU A 31 16.85 -10.44 12.12
N GLU A 32 15.81 -11.18 12.49
CA GLU A 32 15.93 -12.31 13.42
C GLU A 32 16.36 -13.61 12.73
N THR A 33 15.95 -13.81 11.48
CA THR A 33 16.25 -15.05 10.74
C THR A 33 17.41 -14.87 9.75
N GLN A 34 17.46 -13.75 9.02
CA GLN A 34 18.54 -13.49 8.05
C GLN A 34 19.74 -12.75 8.66
N GLY A 35 19.59 -12.16 9.85
CA GLY A 35 20.66 -11.41 10.52
C GLY A 35 20.98 -10.08 9.85
N CYS A 36 20.06 -9.54 9.06
CA CYS A 36 20.23 -8.27 8.35
C CYS A 36 20.09 -7.08 9.31
N GLU A 37 20.78 -6.00 9.01
CA GLU A 37 20.40 -4.68 9.50
C GLU A 37 19.33 -4.11 8.55
N VAL A 38 18.22 -3.57 9.09
CA VAL A 38 17.07 -3.17 8.27
C VAL A 38 16.68 -1.72 8.55
N TRP A 39 16.32 -1.01 7.49
CA TRP A 39 15.85 0.37 7.53
C TRP A 39 14.64 0.57 6.62
N PRO A 40 13.63 1.32 7.08
CA PRO A 40 12.45 1.60 6.28
C PRO A 40 12.62 2.87 5.47
N GLU A 41 11.82 3.00 4.41
CA GLU A 41 11.62 4.27 3.71
C GLU A 41 12.93 4.93 3.23
N VAL A 42 13.88 4.12 2.76
CA VAL A 42 15.21 4.60 2.38
C VAL A 42 15.14 5.28 1.01
N LYS A 43 15.58 6.55 0.98
CA LYS A 43 15.61 7.34 -0.25
C LYS A 43 16.71 6.85 -1.19
N LEU A 44 16.31 6.57 -2.43
CA LEU A 44 17.17 6.31 -3.57
C LEU A 44 17.13 7.53 -4.52
N GLU A 45 17.91 7.51 -5.60
CA GLU A 45 17.98 8.66 -6.53
C GLU A 45 16.59 9.03 -7.08
N ASP A 46 15.84 8.04 -7.57
CA ASP A 46 14.54 8.23 -8.24
C ASP A 46 13.33 7.68 -7.49
N GLY A 47 13.46 7.50 -6.17
CA GLY A 47 12.37 7.00 -5.36
C GLY A 47 12.72 6.77 -3.90
N ARG A 48 11.86 6.00 -3.23
CA ARG A 48 12.04 5.60 -1.85
C ARG A 48 11.52 4.19 -1.72
N ILE A 49 12.39 3.29 -1.28
CA ILE A 49 12.05 1.88 -1.14
C ILE A 49 11.47 1.60 0.24
N ASP A 50 10.51 0.68 0.30
CA ASP A 50 9.77 0.40 1.53
C ASP A 50 10.68 -0.17 2.62
N LEU A 51 11.51 -1.16 2.26
CA LEU A 51 12.56 -1.72 3.12
C LEU A 51 13.90 -1.78 2.41
N TYR A 52 14.95 -1.44 3.13
CA TYR A 52 16.34 -1.63 2.77
C TYR A 52 16.99 -2.52 3.82
N ALA A 53 17.66 -3.58 3.39
CA ALA A 53 18.36 -4.51 4.27
C ALA A 53 19.82 -4.62 3.85
N GLU A 54 20.73 -4.59 4.83
CA GLU A 54 22.14 -4.93 4.65
C GLU A 54 22.39 -6.29 5.30
N THR A 55 22.78 -7.26 4.48
CA THR A 55 23.06 -8.64 4.92
C THR A 55 24.39 -8.71 5.70
N PRO A 56 24.64 -9.78 6.47
CA PRO A 56 25.91 -9.95 7.20
C PRO A 56 27.18 -9.92 6.34
N ASP A 57 27.07 -10.25 5.05
CA ASP A 57 28.16 -10.20 4.07
C ASP A 57 28.23 -8.87 3.28
N GLY A 58 27.33 -7.93 3.56
CA GLY A 58 27.36 -6.56 3.03
C GLY A 58 26.65 -6.38 1.68
N GLU A 59 25.84 -7.36 1.25
CA GLU A 59 24.88 -7.16 0.17
C GLU A 59 23.77 -6.21 0.64
N ARG A 60 23.28 -5.39 -0.29
CA ARG A 60 22.22 -4.42 -0.06
C ARG A 60 20.98 -4.81 -0.82
N TRP A 61 19.95 -5.19 -0.09
CA TRP A 61 18.67 -5.57 -0.65
C TRP A 61 17.71 -4.41 -0.53
N GLY A 62 17.04 -4.11 -1.63
CA GLY A 62 15.87 -3.25 -1.63
C GLY A 62 14.62 -4.08 -1.82
N ILE A 63 13.60 -3.84 -1.01
CA ILE A 63 12.36 -4.62 -1.03
C ILE A 63 11.17 -3.66 -1.09
N GLU A 64 10.40 -3.76 -2.18
CA GLU A 64 9.12 -3.07 -2.33
C GLU A 64 8.01 -3.99 -1.81
N VAL A 65 7.21 -3.49 -0.87
CA VAL A 65 6.16 -4.25 -0.20
C VAL A 65 4.81 -3.76 -0.71
N LYS A 66 3.90 -4.68 -1.07
CA LYS A 66 2.55 -4.32 -1.51
C LYS A 66 1.50 -5.25 -0.91
N GLY A 67 0.39 -4.67 -0.45
CA GLY A 67 -0.85 -5.44 -0.25
C GLY A 67 -1.41 -5.95 -1.59
N ALA A 68 -2.32 -6.94 -1.57
CA ALA A 68 -2.89 -7.43 -2.82
C ALA A 68 -3.61 -6.33 -3.60
N THR A 69 -3.56 -6.47 -4.91
CA THR A 69 -4.24 -5.60 -5.86
C THR A 69 -5.41 -6.35 -6.48
N SER A 70 -6.64 -5.90 -6.26
CA SER A 70 -7.86 -6.50 -6.86
C SER A 70 -7.88 -6.57 -8.39
N THR A 71 -6.93 -5.91 -9.05
CA THR A 71 -6.82 -5.75 -10.50
C THR A 71 -5.45 -6.20 -11.03
N GLY A 72 -4.72 -6.95 -10.21
CA GLY A 72 -3.35 -7.34 -10.45
C GLY A 72 -2.31 -6.22 -10.33
N ILE A 73 -1.04 -6.57 -10.51
CA ILE A 73 0.09 -5.69 -10.21
C ILE A 73 -0.03 -4.37 -10.96
N ASN A 74 -0.10 -3.30 -10.20
CA ASN A 74 -0.21 -1.96 -10.74
C ASN A 74 1.07 -1.61 -11.52
N THR A 75 0.91 -1.09 -12.74
CA THR A 75 1.98 -0.51 -13.57
C THR A 75 2.88 0.45 -12.78
N THR A 76 2.32 1.20 -11.83
CA THR A 76 3.07 2.11 -10.96
C THR A 76 4.13 1.37 -10.13
N THR A 77 3.77 0.20 -9.59
CA THR A 77 4.68 -0.65 -8.81
C THR A 77 5.81 -1.20 -9.69
N ILE A 78 5.49 -1.68 -10.90
CA ILE A 78 6.50 -2.18 -11.85
C ILE A 78 7.48 -1.07 -12.23
N LYS A 79 6.98 0.15 -12.51
CA LYS A 79 7.84 1.32 -12.79
C LYS A 79 8.73 1.67 -11.60
N GLN A 80 8.21 1.62 -10.38
CA GLN A 80 9.00 1.90 -9.17
C GLN A 80 10.14 0.89 -9.01
N ILE A 81 9.81 -0.40 -9.13
CA ILE A 81 10.80 -1.49 -9.07
C ILE A 81 11.88 -1.31 -10.15
N HIS A 82 11.48 -1.00 -11.39
CA HIS A 82 12.43 -0.76 -12.47
C HIS A 82 13.42 0.37 -12.14
N LYS A 83 12.92 1.49 -11.60
CA LYS A 83 13.77 2.60 -11.16
C LYS A 83 14.75 2.19 -10.06
N TYR A 84 14.37 1.28 -9.17
CA TYR A 84 15.28 0.80 -8.12
C TYR A 84 16.41 -0.04 -8.69
N ILE A 85 16.14 -0.85 -9.71
CA ILE A 85 17.16 -1.60 -10.44
C ILE A 85 18.11 -0.63 -11.14
N GLU A 86 17.57 0.35 -11.87
CA GLU A 86 18.35 1.36 -12.62
C GLU A 86 19.13 2.33 -11.72
N SER A 87 18.76 2.43 -10.44
CA SER A 87 19.45 3.32 -9.49
C SER A 87 20.90 2.92 -9.20
N ASP A 88 21.33 1.71 -9.58
CA ASP A 88 22.66 1.14 -9.28
C ASP A 88 23.06 1.25 -7.78
N SER A 89 22.06 1.37 -6.88
CA SER A 89 22.28 1.64 -5.45
C SER A 89 22.17 0.37 -4.60
N LEU A 90 21.56 -0.67 -5.14
CA LEU A 90 21.23 -1.93 -4.48
C LEU A 90 21.90 -3.09 -5.21
N ASP A 91 22.31 -4.12 -4.45
CA ASP A 91 22.86 -5.35 -5.00
C ASP A 91 21.72 -6.28 -5.45
N ARG A 92 20.56 -6.25 -4.79
CA ARG A 92 19.36 -7.03 -5.15
C ARG A 92 18.09 -6.23 -4.94
N VAL A 93 17.10 -6.45 -5.79
CA VAL A 93 15.76 -5.86 -5.67
C VAL A 93 14.73 -6.99 -5.56
N PHE A 94 13.85 -6.89 -4.58
CA PHE A 94 12.77 -7.85 -4.35
C PHE A 94 11.41 -7.16 -4.37
N PHE A 95 10.40 -7.90 -4.82
CA PHE A 95 8.99 -7.64 -4.58
C PHE A 95 8.51 -8.55 -3.44
N ALA A 96 7.75 -8.00 -2.49
CA ALA A 96 7.18 -8.76 -1.39
C ALA A 96 5.68 -8.51 -1.23
N SER A 97 4.93 -9.60 -1.08
CA SER A 97 3.49 -9.56 -0.82
C SER A 97 3.01 -10.88 -0.21
N TYR A 98 1.77 -10.92 0.29
CA TYR A 98 1.08 -12.19 0.61
C TYR A 98 0.47 -12.85 -0.63
N GLU A 99 0.37 -12.13 -1.75
CA GLU A 99 -0.15 -12.61 -3.02
C GLU A 99 0.85 -12.27 -4.13
N VAL A 100 1.57 -13.28 -4.62
CA VAL A 100 2.77 -13.10 -5.47
C VAL A 100 2.68 -13.82 -6.81
N ASP A 101 1.67 -14.66 -7.03
CA ASP A 101 1.56 -15.54 -8.20
C ASP A 101 1.56 -14.75 -9.52
N GLU A 102 0.84 -13.64 -9.58
CA GLU A 102 0.83 -12.77 -10.76
C GLU A 102 2.20 -12.13 -11.02
N PHE A 103 2.95 -11.79 -9.95
CA PHE A 103 4.23 -11.12 -10.08
C PHE A 103 5.28 -12.13 -10.53
N LEU A 104 5.25 -13.32 -9.93
CA LEU A 104 6.05 -14.46 -10.36
C LEU A 104 5.82 -14.78 -11.84
N SER A 105 4.56 -14.83 -12.26
CA SER A 105 4.22 -15.09 -13.67
C SER A 105 4.80 -14.02 -14.60
N LEU A 106 4.75 -12.74 -14.20
CA LEU A 106 5.34 -11.64 -14.97
C LEU A 106 6.87 -11.73 -15.08
N VAL A 107 7.57 -12.07 -13.99
CA VAL A 107 9.05 -12.13 -14.01
C VAL A 107 9.61 -13.42 -14.62
N GLU A 108 8.79 -14.48 -14.68
CA GLU A 108 9.14 -15.75 -15.34
C GLU A 108 8.79 -15.78 -16.83
N ASP A 109 7.90 -14.90 -17.30
CA ASP A 109 7.57 -14.75 -18.72
C ASP A 109 8.76 -14.16 -19.48
N THR A 110 9.52 -15.02 -20.18
CA THR A 110 10.70 -14.62 -20.95
C THR A 110 10.39 -13.81 -22.21
N ASP A 111 9.13 -13.76 -22.62
CA ASP A 111 8.71 -13.24 -23.91
C ASP A 111 8.04 -11.85 -23.78
N HIS A 112 7.55 -11.47 -22.58
CA HIS A 112 6.74 -10.26 -22.38
C HIS A 112 7.13 -9.42 -21.16
N HIS A 113 8.27 -8.72 -21.21
CA HIS A 113 8.66 -7.72 -20.20
C HIS A 113 8.17 -6.31 -20.55
N TYR A 114 6.88 -6.15 -20.85
CA TYR A 114 6.30 -4.84 -21.15
C TYR A 114 4.88 -4.73 -20.59
N LEU A 115 4.41 -3.50 -20.42
CA LEU A 115 3.01 -3.20 -20.13
C LEU A 115 2.40 -2.42 -21.28
N LEU A 116 1.11 -2.69 -21.53
CA LEU A 116 0.33 -2.04 -22.57
C LEU A 116 -0.66 -1.04 -21.97
N ASP A 117 -0.58 0.19 -22.44
CA ASP A 117 -1.69 1.13 -22.36
C ASP A 117 -2.70 0.76 -23.46
N HIS A 118 -3.70 -0.03 -23.10
CA HIS A 118 -4.74 -0.45 -24.04
C HIS A 118 -5.44 0.74 -24.68
N GLY A 119 -5.64 1.85 -23.97
CA GLY A 119 -6.27 3.07 -24.52
C GLY A 119 -5.47 3.63 -25.69
N LYS A 120 -4.15 3.78 -25.51
CA LYS A 120 -3.26 4.21 -26.60
C LYS A 120 -3.14 3.18 -27.72
N CYS A 121 -3.15 1.88 -27.40
CA CYS A 121 -3.20 0.82 -28.41
C CYS A 121 -4.47 0.96 -29.28
N TYR A 122 -5.63 1.23 -28.67
CA TYR A 122 -6.88 1.49 -29.37
C TYR A 122 -6.80 2.74 -30.25
N GLU A 123 -6.22 3.83 -29.73
CA GLU A 123 -6.01 5.06 -30.50
C GLU A 123 -5.12 4.83 -31.73
N ALA A 124 -4.00 4.13 -31.57
CA ALA A 124 -3.08 3.80 -32.66
C ALA A 124 -3.75 2.91 -33.72
N ALA A 125 -4.46 1.85 -33.29
CA ALA A 125 -5.18 0.96 -34.20
C ALA A 125 -6.31 1.69 -34.96
N PHE A 126 -7.01 2.61 -34.30
CA PHE A 126 -8.04 3.42 -34.93
C PHE A 126 -7.46 4.37 -35.97
N ALA A 127 -6.39 5.08 -35.64
CA ALA A 127 -5.70 5.97 -36.58
C ALA A 127 -5.18 5.21 -37.81
N ALA A 128 -4.63 4.01 -37.62
CA ALA A 128 -4.24 3.13 -38.72
C ALA A 128 -5.42 2.74 -39.62
N ARG A 129 -6.57 2.38 -39.04
CA ARG A 129 -7.78 2.05 -39.81
C ARG A 129 -8.31 3.24 -40.63
N GLN A 130 -8.24 4.45 -40.11
CA GLN A 130 -8.62 5.65 -40.86
C GLN A 130 -7.72 5.88 -42.08
N LEU A 131 -6.43 5.60 -41.97
CA LEU A 131 -5.50 5.65 -43.09
C LEU A 131 -5.82 4.58 -44.14
N ILE A 132 -6.11 3.35 -43.70
CA ILE A 132 -6.49 2.24 -44.60
C ILE A 132 -7.76 2.58 -45.38
N ASN A 133 -8.77 3.16 -44.72
CA ASN A 133 -10.01 3.63 -45.37
C ASN A 133 -9.77 4.76 -46.39
N ARG A 134 -8.59 5.40 -46.37
CA ARG A 134 -8.14 6.43 -47.32
C ARG A 134 -7.09 5.90 -48.31
N ASP A 135 -7.12 4.60 -48.58
CA ASP A 135 -6.25 3.89 -49.54
C ASP A 135 -4.76 3.87 -49.17
N VAL A 136 -4.39 4.05 -47.89
CA VAL A 136 -3.02 3.77 -47.43
C VAL A 136 -2.86 2.26 -47.22
N ASP A 137 -1.86 1.67 -47.87
CA ASP A 137 -1.54 0.24 -47.73
C ASP A 137 -1.13 -0.08 -46.28
N LEU A 138 -1.78 -1.08 -45.67
CA LEU A 138 -1.44 -1.59 -44.34
C LEU A 138 0.04 -2.00 -44.27
N ASN A 139 0.60 -2.58 -45.33
CA ASN A 139 2.03 -2.94 -45.35
C ASN A 139 2.94 -1.73 -45.15
N ARG A 140 2.55 -0.55 -45.63
CA ARG A 140 3.32 0.68 -45.44
C ARG A 140 3.31 1.12 -43.97
N ILE A 141 2.21 0.90 -43.26
CA ILE A 141 2.11 1.17 -41.82
C ILE A 141 2.94 0.15 -41.04
N LEU A 142 2.81 -1.14 -41.36
CA LEU A 142 3.56 -2.21 -40.71
C LEU A 142 5.07 -2.05 -40.90
N SER A 143 5.54 -1.71 -42.11
CA SER A 143 6.96 -1.42 -42.35
C SER A 143 7.46 -0.21 -41.57
N ALA A 144 6.64 0.83 -41.40
CA ALA A 144 7.02 1.98 -40.59
C ALA A 144 7.13 1.63 -39.09
N ILE A 145 6.28 0.73 -38.59
CA ILE A 145 6.41 0.19 -37.22
C ILE A 145 7.67 -0.67 -37.11
N GLU A 146 7.92 -1.55 -38.09
CA GLU A 146 9.10 -2.43 -38.12
C GLU A 146 10.42 -1.64 -38.16
N GLU A 147 10.46 -0.53 -38.91
CA GLU A 147 11.61 0.37 -38.99
C GLU A 147 11.89 1.10 -37.66
N GLU A 148 10.86 1.46 -36.91
CA GLU A 148 11.01 2.14 -35.60
C GLU A 148 11.36 1.15 -34.49
N ASN A 149 10.55 0.11 -34.33
CA ASN A 149 10.76 -0.93 -33.33
C ASN A 149 10.07 -2.23 -33.76
N PRO A 150 10.83 -3.24 -34.27
CA PRO A 150 10.26 -4.48 -34.78
C PRO A 150 9.53 -5.29 -33.69
N SER A 151 9.94 -5.17 -32.42
CA SER A 151 9.28 -5.85 -31.31
C SER A 151 7.82 -5.43 -31.14
N LEU A 152 7.42 -4.23 -31.59
CA LEU A 152 6.01 -3.80 -31.53
C LEU A 152 5.06 -4.68 -32.37
N LEU A 153 5.57 -5.35 -33.41
CA LEU A 153 4.79 -6.27 -34.24
C LEU A 153 4.63 -7.66 -33.60
N GLU A 154 5.51 -7.99 -32.65
CA GLU A 154 5.49 -9.27 -31.93
C GLU A 154 4.58 -9.23 -30.70
N ILE A 155 4.15 -8.03 -30.28
CA ILE A 155 3.27 -7.82 -29.14
C ILE A 155 1.85 -8.33 -29.43
N ASP A 156 1.34 -9.20 -28.55
CA ASP A 156 -0.08 -9.45 -28.46
C ASP A 156 -0.76 -8.29 -27.73
N LEU A 157 -1.64 -7.58 -28.44
CA LEU A 157 -2.53 -6.57 -27.86
C LEU A 157 -3.71 -7.27 -27.15
N ALA A 158 -4.66 -6.50 -26.63
CA ALA A 158 -5.81 -7.07 -25.92
C ALA A 158 -6.56 -8.15 -26.76
N ASP A 159 -7.01 -9.20 -26.08
CA ASP A 159 -7.63 -10.42 -26.62
C ASP A 159 -6.70 -11.33 -27.46
N ASP A 160 -5.39 -11.37 -27.16
CA ASP A 160 -4.38 -12.21 -27.85
C ASP A 160 -4.31 -11.97 -29.37
N ARG A 161 -4.45 -10.70 -29.78
CA ARG A 161 -4.45 -10.30 -31.20
C ARG A 161 -3.29 -9.38 -31.50
N LYS A 162 -2.63 -9.60 -32.63
CA LYS A 162 -1.61 -8.68 -33.15
C LYS A 162 -2.24 -7.37 -33.61
N PHE A 163 -1.43 -6.32 -33.72
CA PHE A 163 -1.86 -5.00 -34.24
C PHE A 163 -2.57 -5.11 -35.61
N GLU A 164 -2.10 -5.98 -36.50
CA GLU A 164 -2.72 -6.26 -37.80
C GLU A 164 -4.20 -6.70 -37.67
N ASP A 165 -4.49 -7.57 -36.71
CA ASP A 165 -5.84 -8.07 -36.47
C ASP A 165 -6.78 -6.97 -35.95
N TRP A 166 -6.27 -6.05 -35.14
CA TRP A 166 -7.06 -4.92 -34.65
C TRP A 166 -7.43 -3.95 -35.78
N THR A 167 -6.47 -3.60 -36.63
CA THR A 167 -6.71 -2.68 -37.75
C THR A 167 -7.71 -3.22 -38.78
N THR A 168 -7.83 -4.54 -38.91
CA THR A 168 -8.68 -5.21 -39.92
C THR A 168 -9.98 -5.81 -39.37
N LYS A 169 -10.08 -6.12 -38.07
CA LYS A 169 -11.20 -6.86 -37.46
C LYS A 169 -11.89 -6.18 -36.26
N LEU A 170 -11.56 -4.92 -35.94
CA LEU A 170 -12.21 -4.19 -34.83
C LEU A 170 -13.75 -4.21 -34.98
N PRO A 171 -14.51 -4.68 -33.96
CA PRO A 171 -15.96 -4.56 -33.94
C PRO A 171 -16.37 -3.08 -34.02
N ASP A 172 -17.51 -2.78 -34.66
CA ASP A 172 -18.15 -1.45 -34.60
C ASP A 172 -18.53 -1.13 -33.15
N LEU A 173 -17.58 -0.63 -32.36
CA LEU A 173 -17.73 -0.37 -30.93
C LEU A 173 -18.42 0.98 -30.63
N GLY A 174 -19.04 1.64 -31.63
CA GLY A 174 -19.87 2.82 -31.41
C GLY A 174 -19.17 3.97 -30.69
N TRP A 175 -17.94 4.28 -31.10
CA TRP A 175 -17.12 5.33 -30.50
C TRP A 175 -17.64 6.74 -30.82
N PRO A 176 -17.51 7.70 -29.90
CA PRO A 176 -18.17 9.00 -30.01
C PRO A 176 -17.57 9.91 -31.10
N ASP A 177 -18.46 10.66 -31.76
CA ASP A 177 -18.25 11.51 -32.95
C ASP A 177 -17.16 12.60 -32.88
N HIS A 178 -16.45 12.75 -31.76
CA HIS A 178 -15.46 13.80 -31.56
C HIS A 178 -14.00 13.39 -31.85
N TYR A 179 -13.72 12.12 -32.18
CA TYR A 179 -12.41 11.67 -32.65
C TYR A 179 -12.24 11.74 -34.19
N TYR A 180 -13.20 12.34 -34.90
CA TYR A 180 -13.27 12.43 -36.35
C TYR A 180 -12.51 13.64 -36.90
N GLU A 181 -11.30 13.91 -36.41
CA GLU A 181 -10.41 14.84 -37.12
C GLU A 181 -9.96 14.16 -38.42
N GLU A 182 -10.15 14.84 -39.56
CA GLU A 182 -9.77 14.33 -40.87
C GLU A 182 -8.25 14.15 -40.96
N TYR A 183 -7.78 12.92 -40.77
CA TYR A 183 -6.37 12.58 -40.94
C TYR A 183 -5.97 12.64 -42.41
N GLU A 184 -5.13 13.62 -42.80
CA GLU A 184 -4.53 13.65 -44.14
C GLU A 184 -3.65 12.43 -44.37
N SER A 185 -3.69 11.86 -45.59
CA SER A 185 -2.87 10.72 -46.02
C SER A 185 -1.42 11.16 -46.29
N SER A 186 -0.71 11.52 -45.21
CA SER A 186 0.69 11.95 -45.24
C SER A 186 1.58 11.02 -44.42
N ASP A 187 2.88 10.99 -44.71
CA ASP A 187 3.88 10.27 -43.90
C ASP A 187 3.84 10.71 -42.43
N THR A 188 3.53 11.98 -42.18
CA THR A 188 3.36 12.56 -40.84
C THR A 188 2.27 11.83 -40.04
N THR A 189 1.20 11.36 -40.69
CA THR A 189 0.12 10.64 -40.01
C THR A 189 0.49 9.20 -39.71
N ILE A 190 1.24 8.53 -40.61
CA ILE A 190 1.80 7.20 -40.33
C ILE A 190 2.73 7.28 -39.12
N GLN A 191 3.57 8.31 -39.04
CA GLN A 191 4.45 8.56 -37.89
C GLN A 191 3.68 8.81 -36.59
N ARG A 192 2.47 9.40 -36.64
CA ARG A 192 1.60 9.53 -35.46
C ARG A 192 1.08 8.17 -34.98
N VAL A 193 0.74 7.25 -35.89
CA VAL A 193 0.36 5.86 -35.53
C VAL A 193 1.53 5.15 -34.86
N VAL A 194 2.72 5.23 -35.45
CA VAL A 194 3.94 4.63 -34.91
C VAL A 194 4.25 5.20 -33.52
N SER A 195 4.26 6.53 -33.38
CA SER A 195 4.48 7.20 -32.08
C SER A 195 3.44 6.80 -31.04
N ALA A 196 2.16 6.76 -31.40
CA ALA A 196 1.10 6.37 -30.47
C ALA A 196 1.23 4.91 -30.01
N LEU A 197 1.63 4.01 -30.91
CA LEU A 197 1.88 2.61 -30.58
C LEU A 197 3.14 2.46 -29.73
N SER A 198 4.24 3.14 -30.07
CA SER A 198 5.44 3.18 -29.24
C SER A 198 5.16 3.73 -27.84
N ASP A 199 4.37 4.81 -27.74
CA ASP A 199 3.96 5.41 -26.46
C ASP A 199 2.97 4.54 -25.67
N ALA A 200 2.37 3.53 -26.31
CA ALA A 200 1.47 2.58 -25.69
C ALA A 200 2.20 1.41 -25.00
N VAL A 201 3.46 1.19 -25.34
CA VAL A 201 4.25 0.07 -24.81
C VAL A 201 5.34 0.62 -23.91
N GLU A 202 5.32 0.19 -22.66
CA GLU A 202 6.38 0.51 -21.71
C GLU A 202 7.18 -0.74 -21.40
N TRP A 203 8.46 -0.71 -21.73
CA TRP A 203 9.36 -1.84 -21.59
C TRP A 203 10.05 -1.84 -20.23
N PHE A 204 10.13 -3.02 -19.62
CA PHE A 204 10.79 -3.26 -18.34
C PHE A 204 11.82 -4.40 -18.49
N PRO A 205 12.87 -4.22 -19.30
CA PRO A 205 13.79 -5.30 -19.69
C PRO A 205 14.51 -5.97 -18.52
N HIS A 206 14.53 -5.34 -17.34
CA HIS A 206 15.18 -5.84 -16.14
C HIS A 206 14.20 -6.42 -15.11
N ILE A 207 12.90 -6.50 -15.41
CA ILE A 207 11.91 -6.99 -14.43
C ILE A 207 12.16 -8.44 -14.03
N ASN A 208 12.68 -9.25 -14.95
CA ASN A 208 13.12 -10.62 -14.67
C ASN A 208 14.33 -10.72 -13.74
N GLN A 209 14.97 -9.62 -13.35
CA GLN A 209 16.06 -9.61 -12.36
C GLN A 209 15.52 -9.56 -10.93
N VAL A 210 14.23 -9.29 -10.75
CA VAL A 210 13.63 -8.99 -9.44
C VAL A 210 13.26 -10.27 -8.70
N GLY A 211 13.77 -10.42 -7.48
CA GLY A 211 13.40 -11.53 -6.62
C GLY A 211 11.98 -11.40 -6.08
N THR A 212 11.42 -12.49 -5.58
CA THR A 212 10.05 -12.50 -5.05
C THR A 212 9.99 -13.18 -3.70
N ILE A 213 9.42 -12.46 -2.72
CA ILE A 213 9.27 -12.92 -1.34
C ILE A 213 7.77 -13.04 -1.04
N LEU A 214 7.32 -14.24 -0.70
CA LEU A 214 6.00 -14.46 -0.13
C LEU A 214 6.06 -14.11 1.36
N VAL A 215 5.20 -13.21 1.80
CA VAL A 215 5.00 -12.87 3.21
C VAL A 215 3.65 -13.44 3.65
N PRO A 216 3.63 -14.56 4.39
CA PRO A 216 2.38 -15.22 4.76
C PRO A 216 1.45 -14.33 5.57
N LEU A 217 0.23 -14.15 5.06
CA LEU A 217 -0.86 -13.45 5.74
C LEU A 217 -2.19 -13.99 5.20
N ASN A 218 -2.95 -14.71 6.02
CA ASN A 218 -4.16 -15.38 5.58
C ASN A 218 -5.36 -14.42 5.52
N ILE A 219 -5.43 -13.63 4.46
CA ILE A 219 -6.54 -12.71 4.19
C ILE A 219 -7.07 -12.91 2.77
N GLU A 220 -8.35 -12.59 2.58
CA GLU A 220 -9.03 -12.77 1.29
C GLU A 220 -9.79 -11.48 0.94
N GLN A 221 -9.55 -10.93 -0.24
CA GLN A 221 -10.34 -9.81 -0.74
C GLN A 221 -11.66 -10.32 -1.32
N THR A 222 -12.80 -9.92 -0.75
CA THR A 222 -14.12 -10.44 -1.19
C THR A 222 -14.68 -9.68 -2.41
N GLY A 223 -13.97 -9.73 -3.53
CA GLY A 223 -14.35 -9.06 -4.79
C GLY A 223 -14.01 -7.56 -4.83
N MET A 224 -14.29 -6.92 -5.97
CA MET A 224 -13.83 -5.55 -6.29
C MET A 224 -14.36 -4.44 -5.35
N MET A 225 -15.47 -4.69 -4.64
CA MET A 225 -16.02 -3.79 -3.59
C MET A 225 -16.14 -4.48 -2.23
N GLY A 226 -15.46 -5.62 -2.06
CA GLY A 226 -15.56 -6.47 -0.90
C GLY A 226 -14.94 -5.91 0.37
N ARG A 227 -15.37 -6.44 1.51
CA ARG A 227 -14.58 -6.37 2.75
C ARG A 227 -13.34 -7.25 2.60
N ILE A 228 -12.24 -6.92 3.27
CA ILE A 228 -11.19 -7.92 3.50
C ILE A 228 -11.72 -8.90 4.52
N LYS A 229 -11.64 -10.17 4.19
CA LYS A 229 -11.93 -11.25 5.12
C LYS A 229 -10.62 -11.69 5.74
N ILE A 230 -10.50 -11.50 7.05
CA ILE A 230 -9.36 -11.95 7.84
C ILE A 230 -9.63 -13.40 8.21
N ASN A 231 -8.94 -14.33 7.55
CA ASN A 231 -9.00 -15.77 7.85
C ASN A 231 -7.88 -16.21 8.80
N GLU A 232 -6.88 -15.35 9.00
CA GLU A 232 -5.80 -15.47 9.98
C GLU A 232 -6.34 -15.54 11.41
N GLU A 233 -5.68 -16.31 12.27
CA GLU A 233 -5.95 -16.25 13.70
C GLU A 233 -5.49 -14.89 14.24
N LEU A 234 -6.33 -14.19 15.01
CA LEU A 234 -6.01 -12.82 15.43
C LEU A 234 -4.78 -12.75 16.34
N SER A 235 -4.53 -13.80 17.12
CA SER A 235 -3.29 -13.99 17.88
C SER A 235 -2.03 -13.89 17.00
N ASN A 236 -2.09 -14.38 15.76
CA ASN A 236 -0.99 -14.28 14.79
C ASN A 236 -0.86 -12.88 14.17
N LEU A 237 -1.94 -12.08 14.14
CA LEU A 237 -1.87 -10.66 13.75
C LEU A 237 -1.31 -9.78 14.88
N HIS A 238 -1.51 -10.19 16.13
CA HIS A 238 -1.11 -9.40 17.30
C HIS A 238 0.26 -9.76 17.83
N THR A 239 0.94 -10.75 17.28
CA THR A 239 2.23 -11.20 17.77
C THR A 239 3.35 -10.62 16.94
N SER A 240 4.45 -10.26 17.62
CA SER A 240 5.73 -9.98 17.01
C SER A 240 6.54 -11.24 16.72
N GLN A 241 5.88 -12.40 16.64
CA GLN A 241 6.43 -13.69 16.24
C GLN A 241 5.44 -14.42 15.32
N PRO A 242 5.16 -13.88 14.13
CA PRO A 242 4.22 -14.46 13.18
C PRO A 242 4.73 -15.82 12.66
N ASP A 243 3.85 -16.79 12.54
CA ASP A 243 4.09 -18.10 11.91
C ASP A 243 3.06 -18.29 10.78
N PRO A 244 3.48 -18.60 9.53
CA PRO A 244 4.84 -18.90 9.08
C PRO A 244 5.69 -17.70 8.68
N ASN A 245 7.01 -17.94 8.69
CA ASN A 245 8.02 -17.00 8.21
C ASN A 245 7.85 -16.69 6.71
N PRO A 246 8.25 -15.48 6.27
CA PRO A 246 8.46 -15.17 4.86
C PRO A 246 9.34 -16.18 4.14
N VAL A 247 9.06 -16.38 2.84
CA VAL A 247 9.74 -17.35 1.98
C VAL A 247 10.18 -16.67 0.69
N VAL A 248 11.46 -16.78 0.35
CA VAL A 248 11.97 -16.39 -0.98
C VAL A 248 11.53 -17.46 -1.98
N LEU A 249 10.63 -17.10 -2.90
CA LEU A 249 10.17 -18.00 -3.96
C LEU A 249 11.06 -17.91 -5.20
N ARG A 250 11.62 -16.72 -5.44
CA ARG A 250 12.55 -16.44 -6.53
C ARG A 250 13.69 -15.57 -6.02
N GLU A 251 14.92 -15.99 -6.23
CA GLU A 251 16.09 -15.17 -5.93
C GLU A 251 16.23 -14.02 -6.92
N ALA A 252 16.60 -12.83 -6.43
CA ALA A 252 16.92 -11.68 -7.27
C ALA A 252 18.30 -11.88 -7.93
N ASP A 253 18.49 -11.32 -9.13
CA ASP A 253 19.82 -11.27 -9.75
C ASP A 253 20.71 -10.24 -9.05
N LEU A 254 22.03 -10.45 -9.15
CA LEU A 254 23.02 -9.54 -8.58
C LEU A 254 23.26 -8.35 -9.50
N ASN A 255 22.96 -7.16 -9.02
CA ASN A 255 23.18 -5.89 -9.70
C ASN A 255 24.58 -5.34 -9.44
N SER A 256 25.09 -4.53 -10.38
CA SER A 256 26.37 -3.85 -10.23
C SER A 256 26.20 -2.55 -9.45
N ARG A 257 26.35 -2.61 -8.13
CA ARG A 257 26.28 -1.44 -7.25
C ARG A 257 27.37 -0.40 -7.56
N LYS A 258 26.96 0.84 -7.84
CA LYS A 258 27.85 2.00 -8.09
C LYS A 258 27.64 3.13 -7.10
N GLN A 259 26.49 3.17 -6.41
CA GLN A 259 26.14 4.25 -5.50
C GLN A 259 26.21 3.83 -4.03
N THR A 260 26.39 4.82 -3.15
CA THR A 260 26.34 4.64 -1.70
C THR A 260 25.05 5.22 -1.14
N ILE A 261 24.36 4.45 -0.31
CA ILE A 261 23.16 4.88 0.40
C ILE A 261 23.51 5.21 1.85
N SER A 262 22.86 6.22 2.43
CA SER A 262 22.93 6.52 3.86
C SER A 262 21.53 6.43 4.46
N PRO A 263 21.11 5.24 4.96
CA PRO A 263 19.80 5.08 5.54
C PRO A 263 19.68 5.89 6.83
N ASN A 264 18.47 6.32 7.16
CA ASN A 264 18.20 7.08 8.38
C ASN A 264 16.92 6.58 9.05
N LYS A 265 16.78 6.80 10.35
CA LYS A 265 15.61 6.38 11.11
C LYS A 265 14.44 7.31 10.84
N SER A 266 13.34 6.77 10.33
CA SER A 266 12.09 7.47 10.06
C SER A 266 11.05 7.21 11.17
N GLU A 267 9.84 7.73 10.99
CA GLU A 267 8.69 7.41 11.84
C GLU A 267 8.32 5.92 11.76
N VAL A 268 8.42 5.31 10.56
CA VAL A 268 8.21 3.87 10.33
C VAL A 268 9.16 3.02 11.17
N TRP A 269 10.39 3.52 11.44
CA TRP A 269 11.31 2.85 12.35
C TRP A 269 10.73 2.77 13.77
N LEU A 270 10.11 3.85 14.28
CA LEU A 270 9.44 3.80 15.59
C LEU A 270 8.26 2.83 15.58
N HIS A 271 7.46 2.82 14.50
CA HIS A 271 6.29 1.95 14.36
C HIS A 271 6.67 0.48 14.51
N HIS A 272 7.75 0.07 13.84
CA HIS A 272 8.24 -1.32 13.90
C HIS A 272 8.57 -1.75 15.33
N PHE A 273 9.37 -0.97 16.08
CA PHE A 273 9.75 -1.35 17.45
C PHE A 273 8.59 -1.28 18.43
N LEU A 274 7.63 -0.38 18.22
CA LEU A 274 6.39 -0.35 19.00
C LEU A 274 5.54 -1.59 18.74
N TRP A 275 5.36 -1.97 17.47
CA TRP A 275 4.66 -3.20 17.10
C TRP A 275 5.39 -4.44 17.65
N ARG A 276 6.72 -4.46 17.63
CA ARG A 276 7.49 -5.58 18.17
C ARG A 276 7.29 -5.76 19.68
N GLU A 277 7.21 -4.67 20.42
CA GLU A 277 7.01 -4.67 21.88
C GLU A 277 5.56 -4.94 22.28
N PHE A 278 4.61 -4.24 21.65
CA PHE A 278 3.20 -4.26 22.07
C PHE A 278 2.34 -5.22 21.26
N GLY A 279 2.83 -5.72 20.13
CA GLY A 279 2.01 -6.41 19.16
C GLY A 279 0.88 -5.52 18.62
N GLY A 280 -0.22 -6.15 18.25
CA GLY A 280 -1.46 -5.46 17.85
C GLY A 280 -1.54 -5.11 16.37
N ILE A 281 -2.43 -4.18 16.04
CA ILE A 281 -2.79 -3.81 14.67
C ILE A 281 -2.15 -2.46 14.30
N PRO A 282 -1.19 -2.43 13.36
CA PRO A 282 -0.59 -1.17 12.89
C PRO A 282 -1.60 -0.37 12.04
N GLU A 283 -1.44 0.95 11.94
CA GLU A 283 -2.34 1.81 11.13
C GLU A 283 -3.84 1.53 11.40
N ALA A 284 -4.15 1.30 12.67
CA ALA A 284 -5.41 0.80 13.15
C ALA A 284 -6.53 1.84 12.98
N ALA A 285 -7.69 1.38 12.52
CA ALA A 285 -8.81 2.25 12.23
C ALA A 285 -9.62 2.62 13.49
N LEU A 286 -9.97 3.89 13.60
CA LEU A 286 -10.83 4.48 14.63
C LEU A 286 -11.95 5.30 13.98
N PRO A 287 -13.10 5.49 14.65
CA PRO A 287 -14.11 6.43 14.16
C PRO A 287 -13.54 7.85 14.07
N ASN A 288 -13.94 8.58 13.04
CA ASN A 288 -13.70 10.03 12.99
C ASN A 288 -14.85 10.77 13.68
N PRO A 289 -14.61 11.47 14.80
CA PRO A 289 -15.66 12.23 15.49
C PRO A 289 -16.24 13.38 14.64
N GLU A 290 -15.49 13.86 13.65
CA GLU A 290 -15.84 15.01 12.82
C GLU A 290 -16.43 14.62 11.45
N SER A 291 -16.30 13.37 11.02
CA SER A 291 -16.74 12.93 9.69
C SER A 291 -17.56 11.65 9.76
N GLY A 292 -18.74 11.71 9.16
CA GLY A 292 -19.79 10.70 9.23
C GLY A 292 -19.48 9.32 8.65
N ASN A 293 -18.45 9.16 7.81
CA ASN A 293 -18.17 7.87 7.16
C ASN A 293 -16.68 7.55 7.00
N ASN A 294 -15.79 8.47 7.37
CA ASN A 294 -14.36 8.26 7.27
C ASN A 294 -13.82 7.76 8.62
N SER A 295 -12.92 6.78 8.61
CA SER A 295 -12.10 6.49 9.78
C SER A 295 -10.94 7.48 9.86
N ILE A 296 -10.40 7.63 11.07
CA ILE A 296 -9.03 8.10 11.28
C ILE A 296 -8.17 6.89 11.62
N ASN A 297 -6.88 6.97 11.33
CA ASN A 297 -5.93 5.94 11.74
C ASN A 297 -5.13 6.41 12.94
N ILE A 298 -4.73 5.45 13.77
CA ILE A 298 -3.70 5.60 14.79
C ILE A 298 -2.58 4.62 14.47
N ASP A 299 -1.33 5.00 14.73
CA ASP A 299 -0.16 4.24 14.26
C ASP A 299 -0.14 2.79 14.77
N LEU A 300 -0.62 2.54 15.99
CA LEU A 300 -0.77 1.19 16.56
C LEU A 300 -1.95 1.12 17.55
N ILE A 301 -2.75 0.04 17.47
CA ILE A 301 -3.62 -0.40 18.57
C ILE A 301 -3.19 -1.76 19.06
N SER A 302 -2.96 -1.89 20.38
CA SER A 302 -2.75 -3.18 21.05
C SER A 302 -3.89 -3.49 22.02
N PHE A 303 -4.15 -4.78 22.22
CA PHE A 303 -5.21 -5.28 23.09
C PHE A 303 -4.60 -6.11 24.24
N GLU A 304 -5.00 -5.82 25.48
CA GLU A 304 -4.71 -6.66 26.64
C GLU A 304 -6.02 -7.20 27.24
N GLY A 305 -6.09 -8.50 27.50
CA GLY A 305 -7.30 -9.13 28.06
C GLY A 305 -8.41 -9.39 27.03
N GLY A 306 -8.05 -9.45 25.73
CA GLY A 306 -8.90 -9.74 24.59
C GLY A 306 -8.14 -9.58 23.27
N GLU A 307 -8.74 -9.99 22.15
CA GLU A 307 -8.17 -9.79 20.79
C GLU A 307 -8.89 -8.67 20.04
N THR A 308 -10.01 -8.19 20.58
CA THR A 308 -10.82 -7.15 19.97
C THR A 308 -11.25 -6.12 21.02
N ALA A 309 -11.66 -4.94 20.57
CA ALA A 309 -12.26 -3.94 21.45
C ALA A 309 -13.54 -4.47 22.14
N THR A 310 -14.27 -5.38 21.49
CA THR A 310 -15.46 -6.04 22.03
C THR A 310 -15.12 -6.95 23.21
N ASP A 311 -14.06 -7.75 23.07
CA ASP A 311 -13.57 -8.57 24.18
C ASP A 311 -13.16 -7.70 25.37
N VAL A 312 -12.45 -6.61 25.09
CA VAL A 312 -11.99 -5.66 26.12
C VAL A 312 -13.18 -4.96 26.80
N LEU A 313 -14.20 -4.55 26.04
CA LEU A 313 -15.41 -3.92 26.59
C LEU A 313 -16.12 -4.87 27.58
N ARG A 314 -16.15 -6.17 27.27
CA ARG A 314 -16.77 -7.20 28.10
C ARG A 314 -15.91 -7.62 29.29
N SER A 315 -14.59 -7.70 29.12
CA SER A 315 -13.65 -8.22 30.13
C SER A 315 -13.11 -7.15 31.09
N GLY A 316 -13.15 -5.88 30.69
CA GLY A 316 -12.48 -4.79 31.41
C GLY A 316 -10.97 -4.74 31.18
N GLY A 317 -10.49 -5.29 30.06
CA GLY A 317 -9.09 -5.25 29.62
C GLY A 317 -8.62 -3.85 29.17
N LYS A 318 -7.61 -3.80 28.30
CA LYS A 318 -7.09 -2.55 27.73
C LYS A 318 -7.14 -2.55 26.20
N VAL A 319 -7.59 -1.42 25.65
CA VAL A 319 -7.31 -1.01 24.27
C VAL A 319 -6.29 0.12 24.34
N ILE A 320 -5.06 -0.13 23.90
CA ILE A 320 -3.94 0.81 23.98
C ILE A 320 -3.71 1.39 22.60
N GLY A 321 -3.93 2.69 22.43
CA GLY A 321 -3.60 3.41 21.21
C GLY A 321 -2.25 4.11 21.34
N ILE A 322 -1.39 4.00 20.34
CA ILE A 322 -0.08 4.63 20.31
C ILE A 322 0.07 5.43 19.01
N GLU A 323 0.37 6.72 19.15
CA GLU A 323 0.77 7.60 18.05
C GLU A 323 2.28 7.83 18.17
N ALA A 324 3.06 7.55 17.13
CA ALA A 324 4.48 7.80 17.10
C ALA A 324 4.80 9.12 16.39
N LYS A 325 5.76 9.88 16.90
CA LYS A 325 6.24 11.11 16.25
C LYS A 325 7.75 11.26 16.37
N THR A 326 8.34 11.70 15.27
CA THR A 326 9.73 12.19 15.24
C THR A 326 9.84 13.63 15.76
N SER A 327 11.06 14.15 15.88
CA SER A 327 11.29 15.55 16.30
C SER A 327 10.66 16.58 15.35
N SER A 328 10.53 16.27 14.06
CA SER A 328 9.77 17.08 13.10
C SER A 328 8.27 17.00 13.36
N GLY A 329 7.74 15.80 13.62
CA GLY A 329 6.31 15.59 13.92
C GLY A 329 5.84 16.37 15.15
N LEU A 330 6.68 16.47 16.20
CA LEU A 330 6.37 17.27 17.39
C LEU A 330 6.28 18.79 17.12
N LYS A 331 6.86 19.29 16.02
CA LYS A 331 6.75 20.72 15.65
C LYS A 331 5.38 21.06 15.05
N GLU A 332 4.64 20.07 14.56
CA GLU A 332 3.27 20.24 14.05
C GLU A 332 2.25 20.23 15.20
N THR A 333 2.48 21.08 16.20
CA THR A 333 1.78 21.05 17.49
C THR A 333 0.25 21.06 17.37
N ASP A 334 -0.31 21.94 16.53
CA ASP A 334 -1.77 22.05 16.39
C ASP A 334 -2.39 20.82 15.74
N ARG A 335 -1.69 20.20 14.78
CA ARG A 335 -2.14 18.97 14.12
C ARG A 335 -2.11 17.81 15.09
N LEU A 336 -0.98 17.61 15.80
CA LEU A 336 -0.84 16.56 16.81
C LEU A 336 -1.88 16.72 17.91
N LYS A 337 -2.10 17.95 18.39
CA LYS A 337 -3.14 18.28 19.36
C LYS A 337 -4.53 17.88 18.86
N SER A 338 -4.87 18.23 17.63
CA SER A 338 -6.15 17.85 17.02
C SER A 338 -6.30 16.32 16.94
N GLN A 339 -5.26 15.59 16.53
CA GLN A 339 -5.29 14.12 16.47
C GLN A 339 -5.54 13.49 17.85
N LEU A 340 -4.78 13.88 18.87
CA LEU A 340 -4.93 13.30 20.22
C LEU A 340 -6.29 13.63 20.87
N ILE A 341 -6.85 14.81 20.58
CA ILE A 341 -8.23 15.15 20.98
C ILE A 341 -9.22 14.20 20.31
N LYS A 342 -9.10 13.98 18.99
CA LYS A 342 -10.00 13.06 18.26
C LYS A 342 -9.95 11.65 18.82
N TYR A 343 -8.77 11.10 19.08
CA TYR A 343 -8.61 9.78 19.69
C TYR A 343 -9.33 9.67 21.03
N THR A 344 -9.25 10.72 21.85
CA THR A 344 -9.97 10.77 23.12
C THR A 344 -11.50 10.79 22.92
N GLU A 345 -11.99 11.56 21.96
CA GLU A 345 -13.42 11.72 21.66
C GLU A 345 -14.08 10.45 21.11
N THR A 346 -13.30 9.56 20.47
CA THR A 346 -13.82 8.26 20.02
C THR A 346 -14.34 7.39 21.17
N LYS A 347 -13.73 7.54 22.36
CA LYS A 347 -13.94 6.68 23.52
C LYS A 347 -13.74 5.19 23.22
N CYS A 348 -12.93 4.88 22.21
CA CYS A 348 -12.56 3.52 21.83
C CYS A 348 -11.27 3.04 22.50
N LEU A 349 -10.52 3.94 23.14
CA LEU A 349 -9.21 3.66 23.72
C LEU A 349 -9.22 3.81 25.24
N THR A 350 -8.64 2.82 25.91
CA THR A 350 -8.42 2.88 27.37
C THR A 350 -7.22 3.72 27.74
N HIS A 351 -6.15 3.63 26.94
CA HIS A 351 -4.89 4.32 27.12
C HIS A 351 -4.48 4.94 25.79
N ILE A 352 -3.89 6.13 25.82
CA ILE A 352 -3.34 6.81 24.66
C ILE A 352 -1.91 7.18 24.99
N TYR A 353 -0.97 6.80 24.13
CA TYR A 353 0.45 7.12 24.26
C TYR A 353 0.95 7.90 23.06
N LEU A 354 1.82 8.88 23.33
CA LEU A 354 2.68 9.49 22.33
C LEU A 354 4.08 8.85 22.42
N ALA A 355 4.45 8.07 21.41
CA ALA A 355 5.75 7.46 21.29
C ALA A 355 6.73 8.37 20.53
N VAL A 356 7.94 8.52 21.05
CA VAL A 356 8.97 9.39 20.46
C VAL A 356 10.36 8.78 20.66
N PRO A 357 11.38 9.22 19.89
CA PRO A 357 12.77 8.88 20.20
C PRO A 357 13.13 9.28 21.64
N ASN A 358 13.88 8.43 22.34
CA ASN A 358 14.19 8.61 23.76
C ASN A 358 14.86 9.97 24.06
N SER A 359 15.63 10.48 23.09
CA SER A 359 16.30 11.79 23.14
C SER A 359 15.35 13.00 23.25
N ILE A 360 14.06 12.85 22.92
CA ILE A 360 13.08 13.96 22.92
C ILE A 360 11.88 13.74 23.84
N THR A 361 11.90 12.72 24.69
CA THR A 361 10.82 12.39 25.65
C THR A 361 10.48 13.55 26.58
N GLY A 362 11.48 14.32 27.03
CA GLY A 362 11.26 15.52 27.85
C GLY A 362 10.50 16.62 27.11
N GLN A 363 10.75 16.80 25.80
CA GLN A 363 10.03 17.76 24.97
C GLN A 363 8.58 17.33 24.77
N ALA A 364 8.35 16.05 24.48
CA ALA A 364 7.01 15.48 24.34
C ALA A 364 6.17 15.65 25.61
N ARG A 365 6.75 15.38 26.80
CA ARG A 365 6.06 15.62 28.08
C ARG A 365 5.71 17.07 28.31
N SER A 366 6.62 18.00 28.01
CA SER A 366 6.34 19.43 28.15
C SER A 366 5.20 19.85 27.23
N LEU A 367 5.21 19.37 25.97
CA LEU A 367 4.19 19.67 24.98
C LEU A 367 2.79 19.19 25.42
N LEU A 368 2.69 17.96 25.92
CA LEU A 368 1.41 17.41 26.38
C LEU A 368 0.82 18.19 27.57
N ASN A 369 1.66 18.71 28.47
CA ASN A 369 1.19 19.55 29.59
C ASN A 369 0.58 20.88 29.12
N ASP A 370 0.91 21.35 27.92
CA ASP A 370 0.36 22.59 27.34
C ASP A 370 -0.96 22.33 26.58
N PHE A 371 -1.36 21.07 26.42
CA PHE A 371 -2.60 20.72 25.74
C PHE A 371 -3.80 20.89 26.69
N PRO A 372 -5.02 21.13 26.18
CA PRO A 372 -6.19 21.20 27.03
C PRO A 372 -6.59 19.81 27.53
N ALA A 373 -7.27 19.78 28.68
CA ALA A 373 -8.00 18.60 29.10
C ALA A 373 -8.98 18.14 28.00
N PRO A 374 -9.12 16.83 27.78
CA PRO A 374 -8.54 15.75 28.59
C PRO A 374 -7.14 15.26 28.14
N VAL A 375 -6.49 15.86 27.14
CA VAL A 375 -5.23 15.30 26.59
C VAL A 375 -4.06 15.42 27.59
N ASP A 376 -3.90 16.59 28.22
CA ASP A 376 -2.89 16.86 29.26
C ASP A 376 -2.87 15.87 30.44
N THR A 377 -4.02 15.26 30.70
CA THR A 377 -4.27 14.41 31.86
C THR A 377 -4.49 12.95 31.48
N ARG A 378 -4.51 12.62 30.19
CA ARG A 378 -4.84 11.28 29.69
C ARG A 378 -3.73 10.65 28.87
N CYS A 379 -2.93 11.44 28.15
CA CYS A 379 -1.89 10.91 27.26
C CYS A 379 -0.58 10.60 28.01
N GLY A 380 -0.08 9.37 27.84
CA GLY A 380 1.25 8.95 28.31
C GLY A 380 2.34 9.21 27.28
N VAL A 381 3.60 8.93 27.63
CA VAL A 381 4.76 9.05 26.74
C VAL A 381 5.57 7.78 26.74
N ILE A 382 5.88 7.28 25.54
CA ILE A 382 6.78 6.15 25.32
C ILE A 382 8.07 6.67 24.68
N GLY A 383 9.22 6.21 25.16
CA GLY A 383 10.52 6.46 24.57
C GLY A 383 11.04 5.21 23.88
N VAL A 384 11.52 5.38 22.64
CA VAL A 384 12.24 4.32 21.89
C VAL A 384 13.70 4.77 21.72
N ASP A 385 14.66 3.98 22.19
CA ASP A 385 16.07 4.36 22.09
C ASP A 385 16.71 3.99 20.74
N ASN A 386 18.02 4.14 20.58
CA ASN A 386 18.68 3.87 19.29
C ASN A 386 18.87 2.38 18.98
N THR A 387 18.63 1.49 19.94
CA THR A 387 18.70 0.04 19.77
C THR A 387 17.34 -0.59 19.51
N GLY A 388 16.26 0.20 19.63
CA GLY A 388 14.89 -0.29 19.51
C GLY A 388 14.25 -0.66 20.84
N ASP A 389 14.93 -0.44 21.97
CA ASP A 389 14.35 -0.67 23.29
C ASP A 389 13.23 0.34 23.56
N VAL A 390 12.06 -0.19 23.92
CA VAL A 390 10.84 0.58 24.19
C VAL A 390 10.60 0.70 25.70
N LYS A 391 10.34 1.93 26.18
CA LYS A 391 10.07 2.19 27.60
C LYS A 391 8.94 3.20 27.78
N ILE A 392 7.99 2.88 28.67
CA ILE A 392 6.99 3.85 29.13
C ILE A 392 7.69 4.86 30.05
N VAL A 393 7.75 6.12 29.63
CA VAL A 393 8.40 7.22 30.37
C VAL A 393 7.41 7.95 31.27
N SER A 394 6.14 8.01 30.85
CA SER A 394 5.04 8.46 31.69
C SER A 394 3.78 7.67 31.35
N GLU A 395 3.14 7.11 32.38
CA GLU A 395 1.92 6.32 32.25
C GLU A 395 0.75 7.15 31.72
N ALA A 396 -0.01 6.56 30.80
CA ALA A 396 -1.28 7.11 30.37
C ALA A 396 -2.35 6.88 31.45
N LYS A 397 -3.30 7.80 31.57
CA LYS A 397 -4.42 7.60 32.49
C LYS A 397 -5.44 6.66 31.87
N SER A 398 -5.68 5.53 32.54
CA SER A 398 -6.72 4.59 32.16
C SER A 398 -8.13 5.21 32.24
N VAL A 399 -8.94 4.95 31.23
CA VAL A 399 -10.36 5.29 31.17
C VAL A 399 -11.11 4.14 30.52
N SER A 400 -12.34 3.85 30.95
CA SER A 400 -13.17 2.82 30.31
C SER A 400 -13.55 3.22 28.88
N ILE A 401 -13.58 2.25 27.97
CA ILE A 401 -14.12 2.45 26.63
C ILE A 401 -15.65 2.47 26.67
N GLU A 402 -16.24 3.23 25.75
CA GLU A 402 -17.70 3.27 25.55
C GLU A 402 -18.11 2.67 24.20
N ASN A 403 -17.19 2.61 23.23
CA ASN A 403 -17.44 2.11 21.88
C ASN A 403 -16.37 1.09 21.48
N ASP A 404 -16.79 -0.06 20.95
CA ASP A 404 -15.93 -1.12 20.41
C ASP A 404 -16.04 -1.26 18.88
N GLY A 405 -16.96 -0.51 18.27
CA GLY A 405 -17.09 -0.37 16.82
C GLY A 405 -17.55 1.01 16.40
N TYR A 406 -17.78 1.18 15.10
CA TYR A 406 -18.27 2.43 14.53
C TYR A 406 -18.99 2.23 13.20
N GLY A 407 -19.83 3.19 12.80
CA GLY A 407 -20.50 3.19 11.50
C GLY A 407 -21.82 3.94 11.52
N SER A 408 -22.49 3.98 10.36
CA SER A 408 -23.79 4.65 10.20
C SER A 408 -24.98 3.81 10.69
N SER A 409 -24.80 2.49 10.86
CA SER A 409 -25.83 1.58 11.36
C SER A 409 -25.23 0.43 12.18
N PRO A 410 -25.88 0.01 13.28
CA PRO A 410 -25.52 -1.19 14.02
C PRO A 410 -25.60 -2.50 13.21
N GLU A 411 -26.29 -2.49 12.06
CA GLU A 411 -26.42 -3.69 11.22
C GLU A 411 -25.13 -4.02 10.45
N TYR A 412 -24.27 -3.03 10.21
CA TYR A 412 -23.04 -3.19 9.42
C TYR A 412 -21.87 -2.41 10.04
N PRO A 413 -21.50 -2.76 11.29
CA PRO A 413 -20.45 -2.04 11.99
C PRO A 413 -19.08 -2.26 11.36
N TYR A 414 -18.19 -1.32 11.62
CA TYR A 414 -16.75 -1.44 11.47
C TYR A 414 -16.14 -1.67 12.84
N TYR A 415 -15.07 -2.45 12.89
CA TYR A 415 -14.39 -2.83 14.13
C TYR A 415 -13.30 -1.81 14.44
N VAL A 416 -13.18 -1.40 15.70
CA VAL A 416 -12.00 -0.65 16.16
C VAL A 416 -10.74 -1.49 15.91
N GLY A 417 -9.71 -0.88 15.31
CA GLY A 417 -8.51 -1.56 14.85
C GLY A 417 -8.61 -2.06 13.41
N TYR A 418 -9.57 -2.95 13.14
CA TYR A 418 -9.65 -3.68 11.87
C TYR A 418 -10.46 -3.00 10.77
N GLY A 419 -11.16 -1.91 11.10
CA GLY A 419 -12.00 -1.16 10.17
C GLY A 419 -13.13 -1.98 9.55
N ASN A 420 -13.30 -1.86 8.23
CA ASN A 420 -14.35 -2.55 7.47
C ASN A 420 -14.00 -4.00 7.13
N SER A 421 -13.14 -4.65 7.93
CA SER A 421 -12.82 -6.06 7.74
C SER A 421 -13.99 -6.97 8.15
N LYS A 422 -13.99 -8.20 7.63
CA LYS A 422 -14.88 -9.28 8.04
C LYS A 422 -14.03 -10.33 8.76
N ILE A 423 -14.37 -10.63 10.01
CA ILE A 423 -13.62 -11.58 10.83
C ILE A 423 -14.59 -12.72 11.22
N PRO A 424 -14.53 -13.90 10.58
CA PRO A 424 -15.60 -14.91 10.65
C PRO A 424 -15.96 -15.42 12.05
N ALA A 425 -15.01 -15.41 12.99
CA ALA A 425 -15.19 -15.93 14.35
C ALA A 425 -15.40 -14.84 15.41
N VAL A 426 -15.36 -13.57 15.02
CA VAL A 426 -15.50 -12.44 15.94
C VAL A 426 -16.95 -11.94 15.92
N PRO A 427 -17.59 -11.78 17.08
CA PRO A 427 -18.93 -11.21 17.15
C PRO A 427 -18.91 -9.75 16.69
N ASP A 428 -20.05 -9.27 16.18
CA ASP A 428 -20.20 -7.85 15.91
C ASP A 428 -20.03 -7.01 17.18
N PRO A 429 -19.54 -5.75 17.06
CA PRO A 429 -19.40 -4.82 18.17
C PRO A 429 -20.69 -4.62 18.97
N ASP A 430 -20.57 -4.55 20.30
CA ASP A 430 -21.69 -4.37 21.23
C ASP A 430 -22.18 -2.90 21.29
N SER A 431 -21.28 -1.96 21.08
CA SER A 431 -21.51 -0.52 21.22
C SER A 431 -20.77 0.24 20.13
N ILE A 432 -21.52 0.78 19.17
CA ILE A 432 -20.93 1.51 18.06
C ILE A 432 -20.96 3.02 18.26
N PHE A 433 -19.85 3.66 17.92
CA PHE A 433 -19.83 5.10 17.67
C PHE A 433 -20.64 5.38 16.41
N LEU A 434 -21.86 5.94 16.59
CA LEU A 434 -22.71 6.33 15.48
C LEU A 434 -22.12 7.56 14.78
N THR A 435 -21.62 7.33 13.58
CA THR A 435 -21.10 8.40 12.74
C THR A 435 -22.29 9.12 12.09
N ARG A 436 -22.37 10.45 12.22
CA ARG A 436 -23.52 11.21 11.73
C ARG A 436 -23.56 11.16 10.21
N ASP A 437 -24.64 10.66 9.61
CA ASP A 437 -24.89 10.89 8.18
C ASP A 437 -24.95 12.40 7.94
N GLU A 438 -24.01 12.93 7.15
CA GLU A 438 -24.21 14.24 6.54
C GLU A 438 -25.34 14.08 5.51
N SER A 439 -26.51 14.57 5.90
CA SER A 439 -27.72 14.69 5.07
C SER A 439 -27.50 15.54 3.83
#